data_AF-A0A0V0Z8E9-F1
#
_entry.id   AF-A0A0V0Z8E9-F1
#
_cell.length_a   1.000
_cell.length_b   1.000
_cell.length_c   1.000
_cell.angle_alpha   90.00
_cell.angle_beta   90.00
_cell.angle_gamma   90.00
#
_symmetry.space_group_name_H-M   'P 1'
#
loop_
_entity.id
_entity.type
_entity.pdbx_description
1 polymer ?
#
loop_
_entity_poly.entity_id
_entity_poly.type
_entity_poly.pdbx_seq_one_letter_code
_entity_poly.pdbx_strand_id
1 'polypeptide(L)'
;MNSRPNLKKLVDGESRFMPRLTVSQEISAKDAQGLKVTIYSKGEKSRYGYQKSQAKELAMTVCIDDATIFIRFNEIVGRDINSSINLFNFEEKMLKFSELFALAIVYKAPGQDRGKIIFATAAGTWDDGAQPLSNVNQHSFAKALEHVVADNNNIKFIAYNNVPPSVPSVKTKSNSKGVMILSTAANSAAWIVHTVPGFPTARTPYSWPVAENARGHLLICLTISKSQINAIAASLLLVQPMVHYNDIPETETAGMPYF
;
A
#
# COMPACT_ATOMS: atom_id res chain seq x y z
N MET A 1 16.09 11.23 25.60
CA MET A 1 16.15 9.76 25.45
C MET A 1 15.44 9.40 24.15
N ASN A 2 16.21 9.13 23.08
CA ASN A 2 15.70 8.82 21.73
C ASN A 2 15.27 7.35 21.67
N SER A 3 13.97 7.07 21.58
CA SER A 3 13.39 5.73 21.76
C SER A 3 13.12 4.96 20.46
N ARG A 4 13.66 5.37 19.30
CA ARG A 4 13.36 4.75 17.98
C ARG A 4 14.57 4.10 17.29
N PRO A 5 15.25 3.15 17.92
CA PRO A 5 16.38 2.49 17.28
C PRO A 5 15.97 1.70 16.02
N ASN A 6 14.71 1.30 15.84
CA ASN A 6 14.30 0.45 14.72
C ASN A 6 13.92 1.23 13.45
N LEU A 7 13.08 2.28 13.55
CA LEU A 7 12.78 3.16 12.42
C LEU A 7 14.00 3.94 11.95
N LYS A 8 14.82 4.44 12.90
CA LYS A 8 16.10 5.06 12.56
C LYS A 8 16.99 4.08 11.79
N LYS A 9 17.10 2.81 12.23
CA LYS A 9 17.80 1.76 11.46
C LYS A 9 17.15 1.43 10.11
N LEU A 10 15.85 1.65 9.93
CA LEU A 10 15.18 1.43 8.65
C LEU A 10 15.46 2.59 7.68
N VAL A 11 15.32 3.83 8.15
CA VAL A 11 15.61 5.06 7.40
C VAL A 11 17.11 5.14 7.07
N ASP A 12 17.98 4.80 8.01
CA ASP A 12 19.44 4.85 7.87
C ASP A 12 20.02 3.57 7.22
N GLY A 13 19.18 2.56 6.94
CA GLY A 13 19.61 1.28 6.33
C GLY A 13 20.48 0.38 7.24
N GLU A 14 20.56 0.69 8.54
CA GLU A 14 21.40 0.03 9.56
C GLU A 14 20.77 -1.19 10.27
N SER A 15 19.63 -1.70 9.79
CA SER A 15 18.93 -2.82 10.43
C SER A 15 19.77 -4.12 10.44
N ARG A 16 20.33 -4.48 11.61
CA ARG A 16 20.91 -5.80 11.94
C ARG A 16 20.04 -6.61 12.90
N PHE A 17 18.75 -6.31 13.01
CA PHE A 17 17.84 -7.20 13.72
C PHE A 17 17.56 -8.40 12.82
N MET A 18 17.77 -9.63 13.32
CA MET A 18 17.47 -10.86 12.58
C MET A 18 16.18 -11.48 13.15
N PRO A 19 14.99 -11.12 12.65
CA PRO A 19 13.80 -11.96 12.79
C PRO A 19 13.99 -13.28 12.03
N ARG A 20 13.05 -14.22 12.21
CA ARG A 20 13.01 -15.47 11.40
C ARG A 20 13.20 -15.14 9.92
N LEU A 21 13.93 -16.01 9.22
CA LEU A 21 14.26 -15.89 7.79
C LEU A 21 13.04 -15.54 6.91
N THR A 22 11.86 -15.97 7.36
CA THR A 22 10.56 -15.56 6.85
C THR A 22 9.67 -15.19 8.05
N VAL A 23 8.89 -14.11 7.92
CA VAL A 23 7.85 -13.73 8.88
C VAL A 23 6.50 -13.79 8.17
N SER A 24 5.50 -14.32 8.88
CA SER A 24 4.09 -14.29 8.49
C SER A 24 3.35 -13.48 9.54
N GLN A 25 2.66 -12.41 9.14
CA GLN A 25 1.79 -11.62 10.01
C GLN A 25 0.38 -11.72 9.49
N GLU A 26 -0.59 -11.94 10.37
CA GLU A 26 -2.00 -11.84 10.02
C GLU A 26 -2.50 -10.47 10.46
N ILE A 27 -3.08 -9.70 9.54
CA ILE A 27 -3.78 -8.47 9.84
C ILE A 27 -5.24 -8.58 9.39
N SER A 28 -6.10 -7.77 10.00
CA SER A 28 -7.49 -7.66 9.58
C SER A 28 -7.74 -6.30 8.97
N ALA A 29 -8.44 -6.29 7.83
CA ALA A 29 -8.98 -5.05 7.29
C ALA A 29 -10.10 -4.54 8.21
N LYS A 30 -10.13 -3.22 8.43
CA LYS A 30 -11.13 -2.58 9.27
C LYS A 30 -12.49 -2.66 8.57
N ASP A 31 -13.55 -2.96 9.32
CA ASP A 31 -14.95 -2.98 8.86
C ASP A 31 -15.23 -4.01 7.72
N ALA A 32 -14.40 -5.05 7.60
CA ALA A 32 -14.31 -5.97 6.46
C ALA A 32 -14.91 -7.38 6.64
N GLN A 33 -15.97 -7.57 7.43
CA GLN A 33 -16.59 -8.88 7.73
C GLN A 33 -15.59 -10.05 7.93
N GLY A 34 -14.47 -9.82 8.62
CA GLY A 34 -13.48 -10.88 8.90
C GLY A 34 -12.44 -11.15 7.80
N LEU A 35 -12.28 -10.26 6.81
CA LEU A 35 -11.21 -10.35 5.81
C LEU A 35 -9.82 -10.39 6.49
N LYS A 36 -9.17 -11.54 6.40
CA LYS A 36 -7.81 -11.76 6.88
C LYS A 36 -6.81 -11.57 5.76
N VAL A 37 -5.75 -10.84 6.06
CA VAL A 37 -4.65 -10.58 5.14
C VAL A 37 -3.38 -11.11 5.78
N THR A 38 -2.73 -12.04 5.10
CA THR A 38 -1.48 -12.64 5.54
C THR A 38 -0.32 -11.98 4.81
N ILE A 39 0.55 -11.32 5.57
CA ILE A 39 1.76 -10.67 5.07
C ILE A 39 2.91 -11.65 5.19
N TYR A 40 3.46 -12.06 4.05
CA TYR A 40 4.68 -12.83 3.99
C TYR A 40 5.85 -11.90 3.71
N SER A 41 6.87 -11.99 4.55
CA SER A 41 8.07 -11.15 4.46
C SER A 41 9.29 -12.04 4.46
N LYS A 42 10.19 -11.80 3.50
CA LYS A 42 11.38 -12.62 3.30
C LYS A 42 12.64 -11.80 3.59
N GLY A 43 13.51 -12.34 4.44
CA GLY A 43 14.85 -11.81 4.73
C GLY A 43 15.93 -12.30 3.75
N GLU A 44 17.09 -11.64 3.78
CA GLU A 44 18.21 -11.83 2.84
C GLU A 44 18.74 -13.28 2.84
N LYS A 45 18.69 -13.91 4.02
CA LYS A 45 19.17 -15.28 4.25
C LYS A 45 18.10 -16.36 4.00
N SER A 46 16.91 -15.97 3.54
CA SER A 46 15.83 -16.94 3.31
C SER A 46 16.03 -17.75 2.05
N ARG A 47 15.96 -19.08 2.21
CA ARG A 47 16.10 -20.07 1.12
C ARG A 47 14.80 -20.30 0.32
N TYR A 48 13.68 -19.70 0.74
CA TYR A 48 12.41 -19.79 -0.01
C TYR A 48 12.46 -18.90 -1.25
N GLY A 49 12.48 -19.50 -2.44
CA GLY A 49 12.14 -18.84 -3.69
C GLY A 49 10.84 -19.42 -4.21
N TYR A 50 9.80 -18.60 -4.36
CA TYR A 50 8.67 -19.00 -5.20
C TYR A 50 9.22 -19.23 -6.62
N GLN A 51 8.97 -20.40 -7.19
CA GLN A 51 9.65 -20.90 -8.39
C GLN A 51 9.65 -19.87 -9.55
N LYS A 52 10.81 -19.79 -10.21
CA LYS A 52 11.13 -19.24 -11.55
C LYS A 52 11.09 -17.71 -11.83
N SER A 53 10.70 -16.80 -10.93
CA SER A 53 10.77 -15.36 -11.29
C SER A 53 11.10 -14.35 -10.19
N GLN A 54 11.29 -14.76 -8.93
CA GLN A 54 11.72 -13.84 -7.88
C GLN A 54 13.23 -13.94 -7.67
N ALA A 55 13.94 -12.83 -7.90
CA ALA A 55 15.36 -12.68 -7.55
C ALA A 55 15.58 -12.94 -6.04
N LYS A 56 16.82 -13.20 -5.62
CA LYS A 56 17.22 -13.40 -4.21
C LYS A 56 17.12 -12.14 -3.33
N GLU A 57 16.22 -11.22 -3.67
CA GLU A 57 16.09 -9.91 -3.03
C GLU A 57 15.06 -9.95 -1.90
N LEU A 58 15.17 -8.99 -0.97
CA LEU A 58 14.17 -8.82 0.09
C LEU A 58 12.83 -8.44 -0.55
N ALA A 59 11.77 -9.13 -0.16
CA ALA A 59 10.45 -8.94 -0.74
C ALA A 59 9.35 -9.16 0.29
N MET A 60 8.27 -8.38 0.11
CA MET A 60 7.01 -8.56 0.82
C MET A 60 5.95 -9.03 -0.17
N THR A 61 5.20 -10.05 0.23
CA THR A 61 4.02 -10.53 -0.48
C THR A 61 2.83 -10.39 0.45
N VAL A 62 1.71 -9.91 -0.09
CA VAL A 62 0.43 -9.82 0.61
C VAL A 62 -0.48 -10.89 0.04
N CYS A 63 -0.87 -11.84 0.87
CA CYS A 63 -1.86 -12.87 0.55
C CYS A 63 -3.19 -12.49 1.18
N ILE A 64 -4.27 -12.63 0.42
CA ILE A 64 -5.62 -12.30 0.87
C ILE A 64 -6.41 -13.59 0.75
N ASP A 65 -6.73 -14.19 1.89
CA ASP A 65 -7.40 -15.48 1.97
C ASP A 65 -8.92 -15.29 1.89
N ASP A 66 -9.36 -14.81 0.72
CA ASP A 66 -10.78 -14.66 0.39
C ASP A 66 -11.08 -15.44 -0.89
N ALA A 67 -11.84 -16.53 -0.75
CA ALA A 67 -12.21 -17.42 -1.85
C ALA A 67 -12.99 -16.68 -2.95
N THR A 68 -13.69 -15.60 -2.62
CA THR A 68 -14.42 -14.79 -3.60
C THR A 68 -13.45 -13.98 -4.45
N ILE A 69 -12.35 -13.46 -3.89
CA ILE A 69 -11.33 -12.71 -4.64
C ILE A 69 -10.61 -13.62 -5.65
N PHE A 70 -10.31 -14.87 -5.27
CA PHE A 70 -9.63 -15.82 -6.16
C PHE A 70 -10.50 -16.25 -7.35
N ILE A 71 -11.80 -16.49 -7.12
CA ILE A 71 -12.77 -16.75 -8.20
C ILE A 71 -12.91 -15.52 -9.11
N ARG A 72 -12.93 -14.32 -8.52
CA ARG A 72 -13.09 -13.04 -9.23
C ARG A 72 -11.86 -12.62 -10.05
N PHE A 73 -10.64 -13.03 -9.68
CA PHE A 73 -9.44 -12.81 -10.50
C PHE A 73 -9.56 -13.46 -11.90
N ASN A 74 -10.39 -14.50 -12.04
CA ASN A 74 -10.55 -15.26 -13.28
C ASN A 74 -11.76 -14.82 -14.13
N GLU A 75 -12.59 -13.87 -13.68
CA GLU A 75 -13.83 -13.47 -14.37
C GLU A 75 -13.79 -12.00 -14.81
N ILE A 76 -13.63 -11.77 -16.12
CA ILE A 76 -13.71 -10.45 -16.75
C ILE A 76 -15.06 -10.35 -17.47
N VAL A 77 -15.97 -9.48 -17.02
CA VAL A 77 -16.96 -8.73 -17.85
C VAL A 77 -17.59 -7.65 -16.97
N GLY A 78 -17.60 -6.41 -17.44
CA GLY A 78 -17.84 -5.21 -16.63
C GLY A 78 -19.27 -4.84 -16.25
N ARG A 79 -19.35 -3.89 -15.32
CA ARG A 79 -20.37 -2.83 -15.17
C ARG A 79 -19.77 -1.67 -14.34
N ASP A 80 -20.52 -0.59 -14.19
CA ASP A 80 -20.02 0.76 -13.88
C ASP A 80 -20.56 1.23 -12.52
N ILE A 81 -19.70 1.49 -11.51
CA ILE A 81 -20.09 1.94 -10.15
C ILE A 81 -19.85 3.46 -9.97
N ASN A 82 -19.91 4.24 -11.04
CA ASN A 82 -19.52 5.66 -11.02
C ASN A 82 -20.48 6.65 -10.34
N SER A 83 -21.66 6.24 -9.86
CA SER A 83 -22.68 7.20 -9.41
C SER A 83 -22.62 7.59 -7.92
N SER A 84 -21.79 6.97 -7.06
CA SER A 84 -21.94 7.14 -5.59
C SER A 84 -20.80 7.88 -4.87
N ILE A 85 -19.66 8.16 -5.52
CA ILE A 85 -18.43 8.62 -4.82
C ILE A 85 -18.31 10.16 -4.74
N ASN A 86 -19.05 10.90 -5.56
CA ASN A 86 -18.87 12.35 -5.71
C ASN A 86 -19.65 13.21 -4.69
N LEU A 87 -20.38 12.64 -3.74
CA LEU A 87 -21.32 13.39 -2.86
C LEU A 87 -20.89 13.64 -1.41
N PHE A 88 -19.68 13.26 -0.96
CA PHE A 88 -19.33 13.31 0.48
C PHE A 88 -18.00 14.03 0.78
N ASN A 89 -17.87 14.61 1.98
CA ASN A 89 -16.65 15.28 2.48
C ASN A 89 -15.69 14.28 3.16
N PHE A 90 -14.43 14.65 3.44
CA PHE A 90 -13.34 13.72 3.85
C PHE A 90 -13.65 12.82 5.07
N GLU A 91 -14.26 13.36 6.13
CA GLU A 91 -14.60 12.56 7.32
C GLU A 91 -15.69 11.51 7.01
N GLU A 92 -16.72 11.90 6.27
CA GLU A 92 -17.75 10.98 5.77
C GLU A 92 -17.22 10.03 4.69
N LYS A 93 -16.24 10.46 3.89
CA LYS A 93 -15.54 9.62 2.92
C LYS A 93 -14.72 8.59 3.66
N MET A 94 -13.94 8.92 4.68
CA MET A 94 -13.16 7.92 5.43
C MET A 94 -14.05 6.95 6.23
N LEU A 95 -15.17 7.41 6.77
CA LEU A 95 -16.17 6.56 7.43
C LEU A 95 -16.92 5.67 6.43
N LYS A 96 -17.33 6.18 5.26
CA LYS A 96 -17.97 5.37 4.21
C LYS A 96 -17.00 4.55 3.36
N PHE A 97 -15.73 4.96 3.23
CA PHE A 97 -14.67 4.15 2.61
C PHE A 97 -14.26 3.02 3.55
N SER A 98 -14.33 3.22 4.87
CA SER A 98 -14.18 2.14 5.84
C SER A 98 -15.42 1.23 5.86
N GLU A 99 -16.64 1.78 5.91
CA GLU A 99 -17.88 0.99 5.92
C GLU A 99 -18.22 0.29 4.59
N LEU A 100 -17.85 0.85 3.43
CA LEU A 100 -18.08 0.22 2.11
C LEU A 100 -16.85 -0.49 1.53
N PHE A 101 -15.61 -0.09 1.81
CA PHE A 101 -14.45 -0.53 1.01
C PHE A 101 -13.18 -0.80 1.85
N ALA A 102 -13.26 -1.80 2.72
CA ALA A 102 -12.13 -2.23 3.54
C ALA A 102 -10.88 -2.68 2.76
N LEU A 103 -11.08 -3.14 1.52
CA LEU A 103 -10.04 -3.50 0.55
C LEU A 103 -10.48 -3.10 -0.86
N ALA A 104 -9.54 -2.51 -1.61
CA ALA A 104 -9.63 -2.32 -3.04
C ALA A 104 -8.35 -2.83 -3.75
N ILE A 105 -8.52 -3.54 -4.86
CA ILE A 105 -7.42 -3.94 -5.74
C ILE A 105 -7.64 -3.29 -7.09
N VAL A 106 -6.58 -2.74 -7.65
CA VAL A 106 -6.60 -2.15 -8.98
C VAL A 106 -5.48 -2.74 -9.80
N TYR A 107 -5.82 -3.19 -11.01
CA TYR A 107 -4.89 -3.73 -11.98
C TYR A 107 -4.90 -2.88 -13.26
N LYS A 108 -3.73 -2.35 -13.62
CA LYS A 108 -3.50 -1.68 -14.90
C LYS A 108 -2.80 -2.65 -15.84
N ALA A 109 -3.39 -2.95 -16.99
CA ALA A 109 -2.75 -3.79 -17.99
C ALA A 109 -1.62 -3.02 -18.74
N PRO A 110 -0.61 -3.72 -19.30
CA PRO A 110 0.38 -3.11 -20.19
C PRO A 110 -0.28 -2.39 -21.37
N GLY A 111 0.17 -1.17 -21.69
CA GLY A 111 -0.34 -0.37 -22.80
C GLY A 111 -1.75 0.21 -22.59
N GLN A 112 -2.36 0.00 -21.42
CA GLN A 112 -3.63 0.61 -21.05
C GLN A 112 -3.40 1.76 -20.07
N ASP A 113 -4.08 2.87 -20.31
CA ASP A 113 -4.00 4.04 -19.43
C ASP A 113 -5.02 3.98 -18.29
N ARG A 114 -6.06 3.15 -18.44
CA ARG A 114 -7.10 2.89 -17.43
C ARG A 114 -6.83 1.56 -16.71
N GLY A 115 -7.11 1.54 -15.42
CA GLY A 115 -7.09 0.31 -14.62
C GLY A 115 -8.42 -0.41 -14.61
N LYS A 116 -8.44 -1.64 -14.13
CA LYS A 116 -9.60 -2.36 -13.63
C LYS A 116 -9.60 -2.33 -12.11
N ILE A 117 -10.75 -2.21 -11.46
CA ILE A 117 -10.86 -2.16 -10.00
C ILE A 117 -11.80 -3.24 -9.47
N ILE A 118 -11.49 -3.76 -8.29
CA ILE A 118 -12.36 -4.66 -7.55
C ILE A 118 -12.32 -4.31 -6.06
N PHE A 119 -13.47 -4.46 -5.40
CA PHE A 119 -13.63 -4.20 -3.98
C PHE A 119 -14.03 -5.49 -3.24
N ALA A 120 -13.61 -5.63 -1.99
CA ALA A 120 -13.95 -6.81 -1.18
C ALA A 120 -15.46 -6.99 -0.99
N THR A 121 -16.19 -5.88 -0.83
CA THR A 121 -17.64 -5.86 -0.56
C THR A 121 -18.52 -5.90 -1.82
N ALA A 122 -17.93 -5.72 -3.01
CA ALA A 122 -18.70 -5.72 -4.26
C ALA A 122 -18.97 -7.16 -4.72
N ALA A 123 -20.24 -7.56 -4.74
CA ALA A 123 -20.66 -8.81 -5.36
C ALA A 123 -20.69 -8.64 -6.88
N GLY A 124 -19.56 -8.87 -7.55
CA GLY A 124 -19.47 -8.72 -9.00
C GLY A 124 -18.04 -8.56 -9.49
N THR A 125 -17.88 -8.69 -10.78
CA THR A 125 -16.65 -8.73 -11.59
C THR A 125 -15.74 -7.50 -11.44
N TRP A 126 -14.56 -7.54 -12.05
CA TRP A 126 -13.69 -6.35 -12.17
C TRP A 126 -14.39 -5.23 -12.95
N ASP A 127 -14.48 -4.05 -12.34
CA ASP A 127 -15.05 -2.86 -12.95
C ASP A 127 -14.00 -2.08 -13.75
N ASP A 128 -14.46 -1.35 -14.76
CA ASP A 128 -13.61 -0.39 -15.47
C ASP A 128 -13.28 0.81 -14.58
N GLY A 129 -11.97 1.11 -14.46
CA GLY A 129 -11.52 2.33 -13.81
C GLY A 129 -12.06 3.54 -14.56
N ALA A 130 -12.67 4.47 -13.84
CA ALA A 130 -13.46 5.55 -14.42
C ALA A 130 -12.66 6.52 -15.31
N GLN A 131 -11.39 6.77 -14.98
CA GLN A 131 -10.49 7.64 -15.73
C GLN A 131 -9.09 7.05 -15.87
N PRO A 132 -8.28 7.54 -16.84
CA PRO A 132 -6.86 7.21 -16.92
C PRO A 132 -6.14 7.50 -15.61
N LEU A 133 -5.14 6.67 -15.27
CA LEU A 133 -4.35 6.84 -14.06
C LEU A 133 -3.49 8.10 -14.06
N SER A 134 -3.29 8.74 -15.21
CA SER A 134 -2.64 10.05 -15.32
C SER A 134 -3.51 11.21 -14.86
N ASN A 135 -4.83 11.02 -14.75
CA ASN A 135 -5.74 12.08 -14.33
C ASN A 135 -5.70 12.23 -12.80
N VAL A 136 -5.61 13.45 -12.27
CA VAL A 136 -5.64 13.67 -10.82
C VAL A 136 -7.02 13.39 -10.18
N ASN A 137 -8.08 13.36 -10.98
CA ASN A 137 -9.45 13.24 -10.50
C ASN A 137 -10.12 11.95 -10.97
N GLN A 138 -11.17 11.54 -10.24
CA GLN A 138 -12.11 10.50 -10.67
C GLN A 138 -11.45 9.15 -10.97
N HIS A 139 -10.40 8.79 -10.24
CA HIS A 139 -9.95 7.40 -10.11
C HIS A 139 -9.47 7.14 -8.68
N SER A 140 -9.46 5.87 -8.28
CA SER A 140 -9.24 5.47 -6.90
C SER A 140 -7.83 5.80 -6.37
N PHE A 141 -6.79 5.82 -7.21
CA PHE A 141 -5.43 6.07 -6.71
C PHE A 141 -5.15 7.52 -6.36
N ALA A 142 -5.46 8.47 -7.24
CA ALA A 142 -5.24 9.88 -6.90
C ALA A 142 -6.08 10.25 -5.67
N LYS A 143 -7.28 9.65 -5.55
CA LYS A 143 -8.11 9.85 -4.37
C LYS A 143 -7.48 9.25 -3.10
N ALA A 144 -7.01 8.00 -3.14
CA ALA A 144 -6.35 7.36 -1.99
C ALA A 144 -5.06 8.10 -1.55
N LEU A 145 -4.42 8.81 -2.46
CA LEU A 145 -3.17 9.52 -2.23
C LEU A 145 -3.34 11.04 -2.08
N GLU A 146 -4.57 11.55 -2.01
CA GLU A 146 -4.82 12.99 -2.04
C GLU A 146 -4.08 13.76 -0.94
N HIS A 147 -3.92 13.16 0.24
CA HIS A 147 -3.20 13.73 1.38
C HIS A 147 -1.73 13.29 1.50
N VAL A 148 -1.28 12.49 0.53
CA VAL A 148 0.14 12.19 0.29
C VAL A 148 0.74 13.24 -0.65
N VAL A 149 -0.07 13.74 -1.58
CA VAL A 149 0.30 14.74 -2.60
C VAL A 149 -0.02 16.18 -2.21
N ALA A 150 -0.96 16.38 -1.27
CA ALA A 150 -1.37 17.68 -0.77
C ALA A 150 -1.35 17.74 0.77
N ASP A 151 -1.26 18.96 1.32
CA ASP A 151 -1.12 19.16 2.75
C ASP A 151 -2.42 18.89 3.52
N ASN A 152 -2.31 18.07 4.57
CA ASN A 152 -3.34 17.87 5.57
C ASN A 152 -2.67 17.68 6.95
N ASN A 153 -3.04 18.52 7.91
CA ASN A 153 -2.45 18.50 9.25
C ASN A 153 -2.73 17.21 10.01
N ASN A 154 -3.88 16.58 9.74
CA ASN A 154 -4.32 15.36 10.41
C ASN A 154 -3.81 14.08 9.75
N ILE A 155 -3.11 14.19 8.63
CA ILE A 155 -2.60 13.03 7.89
C ILE A 155 -1.08 13.02 7.94
N LYS A 156 -0.53 11.85 8.22
CA LYS A 156 0.91 11.56 8.22
C LYS A 156 1.13 10.26 7.47
N PHE A 157 2.29 10.09 6.88
CA PHE A 157 2.57 8.90 6.09
C PHE A 157 4.05 8.60 5.97
N ILE A 158 4.32 7.34 5.66
CA ILE A 158 5.61 6.85 5.21
C ILE A 158 5.44 6.31 3.79
N ALA A 159 6.33 6.71 2.88
CA ALA A 159 6.38 6.22 1.52
C ALA A 159 7.71 5.52 1.29
N TYR A 160 7.65 4.34 0.67
CA TYR A 160 8.81 3.52 0.38
C TYR A 160 8.74 2.99 -1.04
N ASN A 161 9.86 3.01 -1.75
CA ASN A 161 9.96 2.54 -3.12
C ASN A 161 11.42 2.24 -3.45
N ASN A 162 11.70 1.10 -4.06
CA ASN A 162 13.05 0.77 -4.47
C ASN A 162 13.56 1.55 -5.70
N VAL A 163 12.64 2.18 -6.43
CA VAL A 163 12.92 3.16 -7.48
C VAL A 163 12.16 4.42 -7.10
N PRO A 164 12.67 5.21 -6.14
CA PRO A 164 11.95 6.39 -5.66
C PRO A 164 11.79 7.47 -6.75
N PRO A 165 10.76 8.32 -6.65
CA PRO A 165 10.62 9.47 -7.53
C PRO A 165 11.80 10.42 -7.38
N SER A 166 12.26 10.98 -8.50
CA SER A 166 13.28 12.04 -8.55
C SER A 166 14.67 11.70 -7.98
N VAL A 167 14.95 10.44 -7.65
CA VAL A 167 16.28 9.98 -7.22
C VAL A 167 16.74 8.81 -8.10
N PRO A 168 17.49 9.07 -9.19
CA PRO A 168 18.02 8.01 -10.04
C PRO A 168 19.11 7.23 -9.31
N SER A 169 19.19 5.92 -9.58
CA SER A 169 20.32 5.04 -9.22
C SER A 169 20.54 4.74 -7.73
N VAL A 170 19.47 4.67 -6.93
CA VAL A 170 19.57 4.21 -5.53
C VAL A 170 19.79 2.70 -5.48
N LYS A 171 20.86 2.25 -4.81
CA LYS A 171 21.05 0.83 -4.50
C LYS A 171 20.17 0.45 -3.32
N THR A 172 19.22 -0.45 -3.53
CA THR A 172 18.32 -0.95 -2.48
C THR A 172 18.55 -2.42 -2.23
N LYS A 173 18.15 -2.89 -1.04
CA LYS A 173 18.17 -4.31 -0.67
C LYS A 173 16.82 -5.02 -0.92
N SER A 174 15.79 -4.21 -1.18
CA SER A 174 14.39 -4.62 -1.28
C SER A 174 13.79 -4.13 -2.59
N ASN A 175 12.82 -4.88 -3.10
CA ASN A 175 11.98 -4.46 -4.23
C ASN A 175 10.60 -3.93 -3.82
N SER A 176 10.33 -3.89 -2.52
CA SER A 176 9.02 -3.53 -1.99
C SER A 176 8.72 -2.05 -2.22
N LYS A 177 7.46 -1.74 -2.56
CA LYS A 177 6.97 -0.36 -2.74
C LYS A 177 5.60 -0.21 -2.10
N GLY A 178 5.32 0.97 -1.57
CA GLY A 178 4.06 1.23 -0.91
C GLY A 178 4.03 2.53 -0.11
N VAL A 179 2.87 2.78 0.47
CA VAL A 179 2.60 3.93 1.32
C VAL A 179 1.77 3.47 2.50
N MET A 180 2.16 3.86 3.71
CA MET A 180 1.31 3.72 4.89
C MET A 180 0.89 5.12 5.34
N ILE A 181 -0.41 5.35 5.36
CA ILE A 181 -1.06 6.62 5.66
C ILE A 181 -1.80 6.46 6.98
N LEU A 182 -1.64 7.39 7.90
CA LEU A 182 -2.34 7.40 9.18
C LEU A 182 -3.05 8.72 9.43
N SER A 183 -4.20 8.62 10.09
CA SER A 183 -4.90 9.77 10.64
C SER A 183 -4.47 10.01 12.07
N THR A 184 -4.08 11.23 12.43
CA THR A 184 -3.83 11.64 13.82
C THR A 184 -5.14 11.97 14.56
N ALA A 185 -6.24 12.19 13.82
CA ALA A 185 -7.55 12.53 14.37
C ALA A 185 -8.44 11.31 14.68
N ALA A 186 -8.14 10.13 14.10
CA ALA A 186 -8.97 8.94 14.24
C ALA A 186 -8.14 7.66 14.37
N ASN A 187 -8.73 6.59 14.91
CA ASN A 187 -8.15 5.24 14.86
C ASN A 187 -8.37 4.62 13.46
N SER A 188 -7.67 5.17 12.47
CA SER A 188 -7.75 4.75 11.08
C SER A 188 -6.42 4.97 10.36
N ALA A 189 -6.03 3.99 9.56
CA ALA A 189 -4.88 4.04 8.68
C ALA A 189 -5.20 3.32 7.36
N ALA A 190 -4.47 3.66 6.31
CA ALA A 190 -4.50 2.97 5.03
C ALA A 190 -3.10 2.45 4.71
N TRP A 191 -3.01 1.21 4.21
CA TRP A 191 -1.78 0.64 3.72
C TRP A 191 -1.92 0.28 2.25
N ILE A 192 -1.09 0.91 1.43
CA ILE A 192 -1.07 0.73 -0.03
C ILE A 192 0.22 -0.02 -0.39
N VAL A 193 0.08 -1.14 -1.09
CA VAL A 193 1.19 -1.88 -1.70
C VAL A 193 1.04 -1.79 -3.21
N HIS A 194 2.12 -1.46 -3.92
CA HIS A 194 2.07 -1.28 -5.37
C HIS A 194 3.33 -1.77 -6.08
N THR A 195 3.24 -1.88 -7.41
CA THR A 195 4.39 -2.24 -8.27
C THR A 195 4.99 -1.06 -9.04
N VAL A 196 4.41 0.13 -8.96
CA VAL A 196 4.76 1.32 -9.75
C VAL A 196 6.11 1.94 -9.31
N PRO A 197 7.17 1.93 -10.14
CA PRO A 197 8.41 2.67 -9.86
C PRO A 197 8.20 4.18 -10.03
N GLY A 198 8.99 4.99 -9.33
CA GLY A 198 8.92 6.45 -9.38
C GLY A 198 7.64 7.04 -8.76
N PHE A 199 6.98 6.32 -7.86
CA PHE A 199 5.65 6.67 -7.36
C PHE A 199 5.45 6.30 -5.87
N PRO A 200 4.60 7.02 -5.12
CA PRO A 200 4.15 8.38 -5.41
C PRO A 200 5.24 9.39 -5.05
N THR A 201 5.18 10.57 -5.68
CA THR A 201 5.98 11.72 -5.27
C THR A 201 5.31 12.38 -4.07
N ALA A 202 5.98 12.32 -2.93
CA ALA A 202 5.46 12.83 -1.66
C ALA A 202 5.47 14.36 -1.65
N ARG A 203 4.39 14.98 -1.13
CA ARG A 203 4.26 16.45 -0.98
C ARG A 203 4.41 17.24 -2.28
N THR A 204 4.08 16.61 -3.40
CA THR A 204 4.01 17.26 -4.71
C THR A 204 2.69 16.91 -5.36
N PRO A 205 2.14 17.78 -6.22
CA PRO A 205 0.92 17.47 -6.98
C PRO A 205 0.97 16.10 -7.63
N TYR A 206 -0.21 15.45 -7.70
CA TYR A 206 -0.35 14.12 -8.26
C TYR A 206 0.30 14.03 -9.65
N SER A 207 1.17 13.04 -9.82
CA SER A 207 1.85 12.78 -11.08
C SER A 207 2.01 11.28 -11.28
N TRP A 208 1.47 10.78 -12.38
CA TRP A 208 1.66 9.40 -12.82
C TRP A 208 2.95 9.28 -13.66
N PRO A 209 3.81 8.27 -13.41
CA PRO A 209 4.99 8.05 -14.23
C PRO A 209 4.61 7.56 -15.63
N VAL A 210 4.67 8.43 -16.63
CA VAL A 210 4.22 8.15 -18.01
C VAL A 210 4.90 6.90 -18.62
N ALA A 211 6.17 6.66 -18.27
CA ALA A 211 6.91 5.47 -18.71
C ALA A 211 6.24 4.15 -18.30
N GLU A 212 5.45 4.17 -17.22
CA GLU A 212 4.77 3.00 -16.68
C GLU A 212 3.44 2.69 -17.40
N ASN A 213 3.03 3.50 -18.38
CA ASN A 213 1.90 3.14 -19.26
C ASN A 213 2.19 1.87 -20.06
N ALA A 214 3.44 1.68 -20.49
CA ALA A 214 3.86 0.49 -21.25
C ALA A 214 3.83 -0.81 -20.42
N ARG A 215 3.70 -0.73 -19.09
CA ARG A 215 3.84 -1.86 -18.16
C ARG A 215 2.54 -2.15 -17.41
N GLY A 216 2.44 -3.38 -16.90
CA GLY A 216 1.34 -3.81 -16.06
C GLY A 216 1.62 -3.47 -14.59
N HIS A 217 0.63 -2.94 -13.88
CA HIS A 217 0.76 -2.58 -12.47
C HIS A 217 -0.38 -3.07 -11.62
N LEU A 218 -0.04 -3.50 -10.41
CA LEU A 218 -0.99 -3.89 -9.37
C LEU A 218 -0.84 -2.93 -8.20
N LEU A 219 -1.98 -2.55 -7.63
CA LEU A 219 -2.07 -1.77 -6.42
C LEU A 219 -3.16 -2.34 -5.53
N ILE A 220 -2.82 -2.49 -4.25
CA ILE A 220 -3.69 -3.02 -3.22
C ILE A 220 -3.80 -1.94 -2.15
N CYS A 221 -5.01 -1.53 -1.81
CA CYS A 221 -5.29 -0.58 -0.74
C CYS A 221 -6.09 -1.25 0.36
N LEU A 222 -5.52 -1.28 1.56
CA LEU A 222 -6.14 -1.85 2.76
C LEU A 222 -6.45 -0.74 3.76
N THR A 223 -7.71 -0.65 4.18
CA THR A 223 -8.10 0.18 5.32
C THR A 223 -7.92 -0.64 6.60
N ILE A 224 -7.17 -0.13 7.58
CA ILE A 224 -6.79 -0.84 8.81
C ILE A 224 -6.96 0.05 10.04
N SER A 225 -7.11 -0.56 11.23
CA SER A 225 -6.98 0.16 12.49
C SER A 225 -5.50 0.40 12.84
N LYS A 226 -5.21 1.39 13.69
CA LYS A 226 -3.82 1.67 14.12
C LYS A 226 -3.19 0.49 14.86
N SER A 227 -3.99 -0.37 15.49
CA SER A 227 -3.51 -1.58 16.16
C SER A 227 -2.82 -2.58 15.21
N GLN A 228 -3.13 -2.55 13.91
CA GLN A 228 -2.50 -3.41 12.90
C GLN A 228 -1.13 -2.89 12.43
N ILE A 229 -0.81 -1.61 12.69
CA ILE A 229 0.40 -0.95 12.18
C ILE A 229 1.67 -1.65 12.67
N ASN A 230 1.71 -2.05 13.94
CA ASN A 230 2.89 -2.69 14.53
C ASN A 230 3.22 -4.04 13.86
N ALA A 231 2.21 -4.77 13.38
CA ALA A 231 2.42 -6.02 12.63
C ALA A 231 3.03 -5.74 11.26
N ILE A 232 2.52 -4.74 10.53
CA ILE A 232 3.07 -4.32 9.23
C ILE A 232 4.50 -3.79 9.39
N ALA A 233 4.76 -3.03 10.45
CA ALA A 233 6.09 -2.47 10.72
C ALA A 233 7.14 -3.56 10.97
N ALA A 234 6.78 -4.65 11.67
CA ALA A 234 7.65 -5.82 11.84
C ALA A 234 8.03 -6.44 10.49
N SER A 235 7.09 -6.51 9.55
CA SER A 235 7.31 -6.97 8.18
C SER A 235 8.20 -6.00 7.38
N LEU A 236 7.97 -4.69 7.48
CA LEU A 236 8.80 -3.67 6.82
C LEU A 236 10.24 -3.66 7.34
N LEU A 237 10.47 -3.85 8.63
CA LEU A 237 11.81 -3.98 9.20
C LEU A 237 12.59 -5.17 8.64
N LEU A 238 11.90 -6.28 8.36
CA LEU A 238 12.53 -7.47 7.78
C LEU A 238 12.88 -7.26 6.32
N VAL A 239 11.98 -6.67 5.54
CA VAL A 239 12.19 -6.48 4.09
C VAL A 239 13.02 -5.25 3.76
N GLN A 240 13.31 -4.38 4.73
CA GLN A 240 14.19 -3.20 4.63
C GLN A 240 13.95 -2.39 3.34
N PRO A 241 12.72 -1.93 3.06
CA PRO A 241 12.47 -1.11 1.89
C PRO A 241 13.16 0.24 2.01
N MET A 242 13.48 0.83 0.86
CA MET A 242 14.02 2.17 0.81
C MET A 242 12.89 3.18 1.07
N VAL A 243 12.93 3.84 2.21
CA VAL A 243 11.97 4.88 2.60
C VAL A 243 12.41 6.19 1.99
N HIS A 244 11.58 6.81 1.14
CA HIS A 244 11.88 8.11 0.51
C HIS A 244 11.15 9.27 1.16
N TYR A 245 10.16 9.01 2.00
CA TYR A 245 9.47 10.04 2.78
C TYR A 245 8.91 9.46 4.07
N ASN A 246 8.99 10.23 5.16
CA ASN A 246 8.37 9.90 6.44
C ASN A 246 8.12 11.17 7.25
N ASP A 247 6.88 11.38 7.68
CA ASP A 247 6.52 12.45 8.62
C ASP A 247 5.69 11.96 9.81
N ILE A 248 5.62 10.63 10.03
CA ILE A 248 4.86 10.06 11.13
C ILE A 248 5.48 10.49 12.47
N PRO A 249 4.76 11.29 13.29
CA PRO A 249 5.31 11.88 14.50
C PRO A 249 5.44 10.84 15.60
N GLU A 250 6.25 11.16 16.61
CA GLU A 250 6.62 10.13 17.55
C GLU A 250 5.49 9.61 18.43
N THR A 251 4.55 10.50 18.71
CA THR A 251 3.38 10.25 19.54
C THR A 251 2.44 9.21 18.93
N GLU A 252 2.39 9.10 17.61
CA GLU A 252 1.47 8.19 16.90
C GLU A 252 1.90 6.74 16.96
N THR A 253 3.18 6.49 17.23
CA THR A 253 3.76 5.15 17.24
C THR A 253 4.34 4.79 18.61
N ALA A 254 3.99 5.58 19.63
CA ALA A 254 4.30 5.26 21.02
C ALA A 254 3.68 3.90 21.39
N GLY A 255 4.51 2.99 21.89
CA GLY A 255 4.09 1.62 22.23
C GLY A 255 4.08 0.64 21.05
N MET A 256 4.51 1.03 19.85
CA MET A 256 4.70 0.14 18.70
C MET A 256 6.20 -0.24 18.59
N PRO A 257 6.66 -1.36 19.19
CA PRO A 257 8.09 -1.68 19.28
C PRO A 257 8.78 -1.91 17.94
N TYR A 258 8.01 -2.18 16.88
CA TYR A 258 8.53 -2.39 15.53
C TYR A 258 8.44 -1.14 14.65
N PHE A 259 7.91 -0.03 15.18
CA PHE A 259 7.87 1.27 14.50
C PHE A 259 8.95 2.24 15.05
#